data_AF-A0A536RNJ4-F1
#
_entry.id   AF-A0A536RNJ4-F1
#
_cell.length_a   1.000
_cell.length_b   1.000
_cell.length_c   1.000
_cell.angle_alpha   90.00
_cell.angle_beta   90.00
_cell.angle_gamma   90.00
#
_symmetry.space_group_name_H-M   'P 1'
#
loop_
_entity.id
_entity.type
_entity.pdbx_description
1 polymer ?
#
loop_
_entity_poly.entity_id
_entity_poly.type
_entity_poly.pdbx_seq_one_letter_code
_entity_poly.pdbx_strand_id
1 'polypeptide(L)'
;MREAIPLIAAAPGERKHELAQPYLPNDPQFRGLFLVIKGNAPAPVWEVKRNAEGRISDLRHRKTWPFVRHFYFHLIDPEWGHVTIRMCGYPPFGAQVILNGHEWVERQARRRRVTTVKDGNCFIAGSNFSGIGRLAAELDRVGTIARLRQLCERWIYSTCLCFALSHEDRKRSGFAYQYSVFQLELSRNLLFLRGTTMDEVYQKLIDRTRASLSLEQVKSIFGFSHRPHWRAKRGRERTEVYKAVQAQSYDLTVFKIKWGNLTLKIYDKGSRVLRIEVTVHNAKELRCGRMLDKLPALLERMREMLVRFLATVQAAHVSFLDEGAFERLSEPTTRGSRRLAGIDLNKARNRHVADAVVTLSTRPDGFTLAQLAAAVRQRSGQDANTYSARNAAYDVAKLRGKTLLHRIERSRRYAVDPSGVRTLCSYLLLREQVIKPLLAGVVRPRGRPPKVRNPLDQHYVALRQELNRTFETIGLAAA
;
A
#
# COMPACT_ATOMS: atom_id res chain seq x y z
N MET A 1 -40.08 23.74 -0.29
CA MET A 1 -39.97 22.88 -1.50
C MET A 1 -39.21 21.62 -1.12
N ARG A 2 -39.85 20.44 -1.18
CA ARG A 2 -39.11 19.17 -1.14
C ARG A 2 -38.49 19.00 -2.52
N GLU A 3 -37.22 19.36 -2.69
CA GLU A 3 -36.51 19.00 -3.92
C GLU A 3 -36.61 17.48 -4.12
N ALA A 4 -37.06 17.06 -5.30
CA ALA A 4 -37.17 15.65 -5.63
C ALA A 4 -35.75 15.08 -5.74
N ILE A 5 -35.30 14.36 -4.71
CA ILE A 5 -33.98 13.74 -4.68
C ILE A 5 -33.91 12.68 -5.81
N PRO A 6 -32.99 12.80 -6.78
CA PRO A 6 -32.91 11.87 -7.89
C PRO A 6 -32.63 10.43 -7.42
N LEU A 7 -33.34 9.47 -8.03
CA LEU A 7 -33.12 8.03 -7.88
C LEU A 7 -32.77 7.42 -9.24
N ILE A 8 -31.50 7.07 -9.44
CA ILE A 8 -31.01 6.52 -10.71
C ILE A 8 -30.61 5.04 -10.58
N ALA A 9 -30.66 4.28 -11.68
CA ALA A 9 -30.19 2.90 -11.72
C ALA A 9 -28.76 2.82 -12.24
N ALA A 10 -27.93 1.99 -11.63
CA ALA A 10 -26.60 1.65 -12.14
C ALA A 10 -26.65 0.31 -12.90
N ALA A 11 -26.13 0.30 -14.12
CA ALA A 11 -25.92 -0.90 -14.92
C ALA A 11 -24.73 -1.74 -14.39
N PRO A 12 -24.64 -3.03 -14.76
CA PRO A 12 -23.49 -3.86 -14.43
C PRO A 12 -22.17 -3.25 -14.91
N GLY A 13 -21.14 -3.25 -14.05
CA GLY A 13 -19.82 -2.70 -14.39
C GLY A 13 -19.66 -1.19 -14.19
N GLU A 14 -20.75 -0.43 -14.06
CA GLU A 14 -20.66 1.02 -13.88
C GLU A 14 -20.09 1.41 -12.51
N ARG A 15 -19.21 2.41 -12.54
CA ARG A 15 -18.60 3.00 -11.35
C ARG A 15 -19.54 4.05 -10.78
N LYS A 16 -20.18 3.68 -9.68
CA LYS A 16 -21.21 4.50 -9.02
C LYS A 16 -20.73 5.87 -8.56
N HIS A 17 -19.43 6.03 -8.27
CA HIS A 17 -18.86 7.33 -7.93
C HIS A 17 -18.75 8.26 -9.15
N GLU A 18 -18.51 7.72 -10.35
CA GLU A 18 -18.49 8.49 -11.61
C GLU A 18 -19.93 8.91 -11.98
N LEU A 19 -20.91 8.01 -11.79
CA LEU A 19 -22.35 8.33 -11.96
C LEU A 19 -22.84 9.41 -11.00
N ALA A 20 -22.26 9.51 -9.81
CA ALA A 20 -22.66 10.52 -8.83
C ALA A 20 -22.06 11.91 -9.10
N GLN A 21 -20.98 11.99 -9.87
CA GLN A 21 -20.22 13.23 -10.07
C GLN A 21 -21.05 14.36 -10.70
N PRO A 22 -21.91 14.13 -11.73
CA PRO A 22 -22.74 15.18 -12.31
C PRO A 22 -23.82 15.74 -11.37
N TYR A 23 -24.16 15.01 -10.30
CA TYR A 23 -25.19 15.38 -9.34
C TYR A 23 -24.62 16.09 -8.11
N LEU A 24 -23.30 16.31 -8.05
CA LEU A 24 -22.69 17.00 -6.92
C LEU A 24 -23.29 18.41 -6.78
N PRO A 25 -23.77 18.79 -5.58
CA PRO A 25 -24.33 20.12 -5.36
C PRO A 25 -23.32 21.22 -5.68
N ASN A 26 -23.74 22.21 -6.46
CA ASN A 26 -22.92 23.39 -6.76
C ASN A 26 -22.84 24.35 -5.58
N ASP A 27 -23.87 24.37 -4.72
CA ASP A 27 -23.88 25.18 -3.50
C ASP A 27 -22.89 24.63 -2.44
N PRO A 28 -21.84 25.37 -2.07
CA PRO A 28 -20.90 24.95 -1.03
C PRO A 28 -21.54 24.82 0.37
N GLN A 29 -22.69 25.45 0.59
CA GLN A 29 -23.43 25.38 1.85
C GLN A 29 -24.35 24.18 1.95
N PHE A 30 -24.72 23.54 0.82
CA PHE A 30 -25.62 22.39 0.78
C PHE A 30 -25.19 21.29 1.76
N ARG A 31 -26.15 20.82 2.57
CA ARG A 31 -25.99 19.66 3.47
C ARG A 31 -27.19 18.74 3.29
N GLY A 32 -26.95 17.44 3.31
CA GLY A 32 -28.02 16.45 3.16
C GLY A 32 -27.83 15.52 1.97
N LEU A 33 -28.86 14.71 1.72
CA LEU A 33 -28.92 13.75 0.63
C LEU A 33 -29.18 14.47 -0.69
N PHE A 34 -28.37 14.20 -1.72
CA PHE A 34 -28.55 14.79 -3.04
C PHE A 34 -28.75 13.76 -4.17
N LEU A 35 -28.43 12.49 -3.94
CA LEU A 35 -28.60 11.43 -4.94
C LEU A 35 -28.74 10.06 -4.29
N VAL A 36 -29.63 9.23 -4.84
CA VAL A 36 -29.69 7.80 -4.54
C VAL A 36 -29.45 7.00 -5.83
N ILE A 37 -28.50 6.06 -5.78
CA ILE A 37 -28.27 5.12 -6.88
C ILE A 37 -28.78 3.73 -6.45
N LYS A 38 -29.59 3.06 -7.27
CA LYS A 38 -29.98 1.66 -7.07
C LYS A 38 -29.17 0.75 -7.99
N GLY A 39 -28.72 -0.39 -7.49
CA GLY A 39 -28.04 -1.39 -8.31
C GLY A 39 -28.01 -2.75 -7.64
N ASN A 40 -27.86 -3.81 -8.42
CA ASN A 40 -27.80 -5.17 -7.90
C ASN A 40 -26.37 -5.54 -7.50
N ALA A 41 -26.19 -6.17 -6.34
CA ALA A 41 -24.93 -6.75 -5.93
C ALA A 41 -25.16 -7.97 -5.01
N PRO A 42 -24.19 -8.90 -4.93
CA PRO A 42 -24.29 -10.04 -4.01
C PRO A 42 -24.32 -9.57 -2.56
N ALA A 43 -25.19 -10.18 -1.75
CA ALA A 43 -25.25 -9.95 -0.30
C ALA A 43 -25.53 -11.24 0.48
N PRO A 44 -25.06 -11.35 1.74
CA PRO A 44 -25.46 -12.43 2.63
C PRO A 44 -26.93 -12.25 3.04
N VAL A 45 -27.81 -13.07 2.48
CA VAL A 45 -29.25 -13.07 2.80
C VAL A 45 -29.56 -14.21 3.78
N TRP A 46 -30.50 -13.96 4.68
CA TRP A 46 -31.02 -14.97 5.60
C TRP A 46 -32.14 -15.77 4.95
N GLU A 47 -32.11 -17.09 5.13
CA GLU A 47 -33.17 -18.02 4.82
C GLU A 47 -33.92 -18.33 6.12
N VAL A 48 -35.24 -18.10 6.09
CA VAL A 48 -36.14 -18.42 7.20
C VAL A 48 -36.85 -19.71 6.86
N LYS A 49 -36.60 -20.77 7.63
CA LYS A 49 -37.41 -21.99 7.56
C LYS A 49 -38.53 -21.91 8.58
N ARG A 50 -39.71 -22.38 8.17
CA ARG A 50 -40.89 -22.47 9.03
C ARG A 50 -41.31 -23.94 9.14
N ASN A 51 -41.85 -24.31 10.30
CA ASN A 51 -42.49 -25.60 10.50
C ASN A 51 -43.91 -25.62 9.89
N ALA A 52 -44.61 -26.75 9.97
CA ALA A 52 -45.97 -26.91 9.44
C ALA A 52 -46.98 -25.94 10.07
N GLU A 53 -46.76 -25.53 11.32
CA GLU A 53 -47.58 -24.55 12.06
C GLU A 53 -47.19 -23.09 11.75
N GLY A 54 -46.30 -22.86 10.78
CA GLY A 54 -45.91 -21.52 10.33
C GLY A 54 -44.95 -20.75 11.25
N ARG A 55 -44.45 -21.38 12.32
CA ARG A 55 -43.45 -20.82 13.26
C ARG A 55 -42.04 -20.94 12.69
N ILE A 56 -41.17 -19.96 12.98
CA ILE A 56 -39.77 -19.98 12.54
C ILE A 56 -39.03 -21.10 13.26
N SER A 57 -38.51 -22.07 12.50
CA SER A 57 -37.79 -23.24 13.03
C SER A 57 -36.27 -23.10 12.89
N ASP A 58 -35.79 -22.40 11.87
CA ASP A 58 -34.37 -22.19 11.61
C ASP A 58 -34.15 -20.87 10.84
N LEU A 59 -33.06 -20.18 11.17
CA LEU A 59 -32.63 -18.94 10.55
C LEU A 59 -31.15 -19.06 10.20
N ARG A 60 -30.84 -19.18 8.91
CA ARG A 60 -29.47 -19.43 8.45
C ARG A 60 -29.08 -18.56 7.28
N HIS A 61 -27.81 -18.28 7.12
CA HIS A 61 -27.30 -17.64 5.90
C HIS A 61 -27.40 -18.58 4.71
N ARG A 62 -27.83 -18.06 3.56
CA ARG A 62 -27.71 -18.80 2.29
C ARG A 62 -26.23 -19.02 1.98
N LYS A 63 -25.89 -20.25 1.56
CA LYS A 63 -24.51 -20.62 1.18
C LYS A 63 -24.00 -19.80 -0.01
N THR A 64 -24.88 -19.50 -0.97
CA THR A 64 -24.60 -18.61 -2.10
C THR A 64 -25.22 -17.24 -1.85
N TRP A 65 -24.48 -16.18 -2.17
CA TRP A 65 -24.97 -14.80 -2.03
C TRP A 65 -25.78 -14.40 -3.26
N PRO A 66 -27.12 -14.32 -3.16
CA PRO A 66 -27.92 -13.88 -4.29
C PRO A 66 -27.65 -12.40 -4.60
N PHE A 67 -27.89 -12.01 -5.85
CA PHE A 67 -27.94 -10.61 -6.23
C PHE A 67 -29.19 -9.97 -5.65
N VAL A 68 -29.01 -8.93 -4.85
CA VAL A 68 -30.10 -8.16 -4.26
C VAL A 68 -29.95 -6.68 -4.56
N ARG A 69 -31.06 -5.96 -4.41
CA ARG A 69 -31.13 -4.51 -4.53
C ARG A 69 -30.26 -3.88 -3.45
N HIS A 70 -29.27 -3.08 -3.85
CA HIS A 70 -28.55 -2.16 -2.99
C HIS A 70 -28.88 -0.73 -3.37
N PHE A 71 -28.91 0.14 -2.35
CA PHE A 71 -29.07 1.57 -2.48
C PHE A 71 -27.80 2.28 -2.04
N TYR A 72 -27.35 3.25 -2.82
CA TYR A 72 -26.14 4.04 -2.56
C TYR A 72 -26.60 5.48 -2.38
N PHE A 73 -26.62 5.91 -1.12
CA PHE A 73 -27.02 7.26 -0.72
C PHE A 73 -25.79 8.16 -0.76
N HIS A 74 -25.81 9.17 -1.61
CA HIS A 74 -24.76 10.19 -1.72
C HIS A 74 -25.24 11.48 -1.04
N LEU A 75 -24.50 11.90 -0.02
CA LEU A 75 -24.88 13.03 0.83
C LEU A 75 -23.68 13.90 1.18
N ILE A 76 -23.94 15.16 1.56
CA ILE A 76 -22.94 16.09 2.08
C ILE A 76 -23.11 16.26 3.58
N ASP A 77 -22.19 15.71 4.37
CA ASP A 77 -22.07 15.93 5.81
C ASP A 77 -21.37 17.27 6.10
N PRO A 78 -21.78 18.02 7.13
CA PRO A 78 -21.15 19.29 7.46
C PRO A 78 -19.65 19.19 7.77
N GLU A 79 -19.21 18.12 8.46
CA GLU A 79 -17.83 17.95 8.90
C GLU A 79 -17.00 17.09 7.93
N TRP A 80 -17.59 16.00 7.43
CA TRP A 80 -16.89 15.01 6.62
C TRP A 80 -17.04 15.22 5.12
N GLY A 81 -18.00 16.05 4.72
CA GLY A 81 -18.25 16.32 3.32
C GLY A 81 -18.91 15.17 2.60
N HIS A 82 -18.41 14.77 1.44
CA HIS A 82 -19.08 13.72 0.68
C HIS A 82 -19.02 12.38 1.42
N VAL A 83 -20.20 11.87 1.78
CA VAL A 83 -20.39 10.56 2.39
C VAL A 83 -21.21 9.71 1.44
N THR A 84 -20.80 8.45 1.29
CA THR A 84 -21.59 7.46 0.57
C THR A 84 -22.00 6.34 1.52
N ILE A 85 -23.30 6.03 1.59
CA ILE A 85 -23.81 4.89 2.36
C ILE A 85 -24.38 3.88 1.37
N ARG A 86 -23.75 2.71 1.28
CA ARG A 86 -24.29 1.56 0.55
C ARG A 86 -25.12 0.72 1.52
N MET A 87 -26.43 0.63 1.32
CA MET A 87 -27.33 -0.18 2.15
C MET A 87 -27.91 -1.34 1.33
N CYS A 88 -27.97 -2.52 1.93
CA CYS A 88 -28.72 -3.65 1.39
C CYS A 88 -30.23 -3.39 1.55
N GLY A 89 -31.01 -3.60 0.50
CA GLY A 89 -32.48 -3.51 0.56
C GLY A 89 -33.14 -4.70 1.26
N TYR A 90 -32.41 -5.76 1.56
CA TYR A 90 -32.92 -6.95 2.25
C TYR A 90 -32.50 -6.96 3.73
N PRO A 91 -33.38 -7.36 4.66
CA PRO A 91 -33.03 -7.55 6.07
C PRO A 91 -31.80 -8.47 6.25
N PRO A 92 -30.88 -8.14 7.17
CA PRO A 92 -30.93 -7.09 8.20
C PRO A 92 -30.38 -5.73 7.73
N PHE A 93 -30.55 -5.38 6.45
CA PHE A 93 -30.20 -4.07 5.88
C PHE A 93 -28.74 -3.68 6.11
N GLY A 94 -27.82 -4.63 5.85
CA GLY A 94 -26.39 -4.40 6.02
C GLY A 94 -25.92 -3.13 5.29
N ALA A 95 -25.22 -2.25 6.00
CA ALA A 95 -24.80 -0.95 5.49
C ALA A 95 -23.27 -0.80 5.51
N GLN A 96 -22.72 -0.15 4.49
CA GLN A 96 -21.33 0.25 4.39
C GLN A 96 -21.26 1.76 4.22
N VAL A 97 -20.66 2.44 5.21
CA VAL A 97 -20.41 3.88 5.20
C VAL A 97 -19.00 4.12 4.66
N ILE A 98 -18.89 5.03 3.68
CA ILE A 98 -17.63 5.39 3.01
C ILE A 98 -17.40 6.88 3.22
N LEU A 99 -16.23 7.22 3.75
CA LEU A 99 -15.84 8.57 4.16
C LEU A 99 -14.41 8.89 3.69
N ASN A 100 -14.11 10.17 3.47
CA ASN A 100 -12.79 10.64 3.10
C ASN A 100 -12.15 11.50 4.19
N GLY A 101 -11.13 10.98 4.89
CA GLY A 101 -10.40 11.72 5.91
C GLY A 101 -9.68 12.96 5.40
N HIS A 102 -9.27 13.01 4.12
CA HIS A 102 -8.64 14.20 3.54
C HIS A 102 -9.65 15.35 3.37
N GLU A 103 -10.89 15.05 3.00
CA GLU A 103 -11.94 16.07 2.90
C GLU A 103 -12.33 16.58 4.29
N TRP A 104 -12.39 15.69 5.29
CA TRP A 104 -12.58 16.12 6.68
C TRP A 104 -11.46 17.08 7.12
N VAL A 105 -10.18 16.75 6.87
CA VAL A 105 -9.05 17.64 7.21
C VAL A 105 -9.16 18.98 6.50
N GLU A 106 -9.51 19.00 5.21
CA GLU A 106 -9.73 20.23 4.44
C GLU A 106 -10.85 21.10 5.02
N ARG A 107 -11.98 20.50 5.41
CA ARG A 107 -13.09 21.22 6.04
C ARG A 107 -12.71 21.79 7.41
N GLN A 108 -12.00 21.02 8.23
CA GLN A 108 -11.48 21.54 9.51
C GLN A 108 -10.46 22.66 9.29
N ALA A 109 -9.60 22.52 8.27
CA ALA A 109 -8.63 23.54 7.91
C ALA A 109 -9.32 24.85 7.51
N ARG A 110 -10.37 24.79 6.67
CA ARG A 110 -11.18 25.96 6.31
C ARG A 110 -11.80 26.64 7.53
N ARG A 111 -12.39 25.87 8.45
CA ARG A 111 -12.99 26.41 9.69
C ARG A 111 -11.98 27.09 10.59
N ARG A 112 -10.77 26.52 10.69
CA ARG A 112 -9.69 27.02 11.55
C ARG A 112 -8.71 27.94 10.81
N ARG A 113 -9.06 28.37 9.59
CA ARG A 113 -8.25 29.26 8.73
C ARG A 113 -6.81 28.75 8.53
N VAL A 114 -6.64 27.43 8.42
CA VAL A 114 -5.38 26.78 8.05
C VAL A 114 -5.30 26.73 6.52
N THR A 115 -4.24 27.31 5.94
CA THR A 115 -4.04 27.33 4.49
C THR A 115 -3.87 25.92 3.92
N THR A 116 -4.69 25.57 2.92
CA THR A 116 -4.63 24.29 2.21
C THR A 116 -4.68 24.52 0.70
N VAL A 117 -3.80 23.83 -0.03
CA VAL A 117 -3.81 23.76 -1.49
C VAL A 117 -3.83 22.29 -1.87
N LYS A 118 -4.75 21.89 -2.76
CA LYS A 118 -4.93 20.48 -3.14
C LYS A 118 -4.80 20.26 -4.64
N ASP A 119 -4.28 19.09 -4.99
CA ASP A 119 -4.38 18.46 -6.30
C ASP A 119 -5.11 17.12 -6.12
N GLY A 120 -6.37 17.08 -6.57
CA GLY A 120 -7.32 16.00 -6.27
C GLY A 120 -7.38 15.71 -4.77
N ASN A 121 -7.03 14.47 -4.39
CA ASN A 121 -7.01 14.02 -2.99
C ASN A 121 -5.65 14.19 -2.28
N CYS A 122 -4.81 15.14 -2.71
CA CYS A 122 -3.47 15.37 -2.16
C CYS A 122 -3.25 16.83 -1.78
N PHE A 123 -2.75 17.07 -0.56
CA PHE A 123 -2.27 18.39 -0.15
C PHE A 123 -0.89 18.63 -0.77
N ILE A 124 -0.74 19.75 -1.47
CA ILE A 124 0.47 20.12 -2.21
C ILE A 124 1.09 21.41 -1.64
N ALA A 125 2.22 21.83 -2.25
CA ALA A 125 2.93 23.03 -1.84
C ALA A 125 2.02 24.28 -1.80
N GLY A 126 2.31 25.17 -0.86
CA GLY A 126 1.42 26.29 -0.49
C GLY A 126 0.52 25.97 0.70
N SER A 127 0.38 24.70 1.07
CA SER A 127 -0.31 24.27 2.28
C SER A 127 0.50 24.48 3.56
N ASN A 128 -0.17 24.77 4.67
CA ASN A 128 0.40 24.71 6.01
C ASN A 128 0.41 23.24 6.50
N PHE A 129 1.46 22.49 6.12
CA PHE A 129 1.57 21.06 6.46
C PHE A 129 1.62 20.77 7.96
N SER A 130 2.20 21.66 8.77
CA SER A 130 2.19 21.50 10.23
C SER A 130 0.77 21.63 10.80
N GLY A 131 -0.01 22.58 10.29
CA GLY A 131 -1.43 22.73 10.63
C GLY A 131 -2.27 21.53 10.18
N ILE A 132 -2.09 21.09 8.93
CA ILE A 132 -2.74 19.89 8.38
C ILE A 132 -2.39 18.64 9.19
N GLY A 133 -1.12 18.47 9.55
CA GLY A 133 -0.67 17.33 10.35
C GLY A 133 -1.32 17.30 11.74
N ARG A 134 -1.44 18.46 12.40
CA ARG A 134 -2.17 18.57 13.67
C ARG A 134 -3.65 18.20 13.52
N LEU A 135 -4.30 18.68 12.46
CA LEU A 135 -5.71 18.34 12.18
C LEU A 135 -5.87 16.84 11.91
N ALA A 136 -5.03 16.27 11.05
CA ALA A 136 -5.08 14.84 10.74
C ALA A 136 -4.87 13.96 12.00
N ALA A 137 -4.01 14.38 12.93
CA ALA A 137 -3.81 13.67 14.20
C ALA A 137 -5.05 13.69 15.12
N GLU A 138 -6.00 14.60 14.92
CA GLU A 138 -7.26 14.59 15.67
C GLU A 138 -8.17 13.42 15.28
N LEU A 139 -8.00 12.83 14.09
CA LEU A 139 -8.75 11.65 13.66
C LEU A 139 -8.48 10.41 14.55
N ASP A 140 -7.35 10.38 15.25
CA ASP A 140 -7.01 9.28 16.18
C ASP A 140 -7.63 9.45 17.57
N ARG A 141 -8.19 10.62 17.87
CA ARG A 141 -8.69 10.92 19.23
C ARG A 141 -9.99 10.19 19.50
N VAL A 142 -10.15 9.70 20.73
CA VAL A 142 -11.37 9.00 21.19
C VAL A 142 -12.64 9.82 20.92
N GLY A 143 -12.59 11.14 21.13
CA GLY A 143 -13.72 12.03 20.84
C GLY A 143 -14.15 12.05 19.37
N THR A 144 -13.21 11.85 18.43
CA THR A 144 -13.51 11.79 17.00
C THR A 144 -14.19 10.48 16.60
N ILE A 145 -13.88 9.37 17.31
CA ILE A 145 -14.56 8.08 17.11
C ILE A 145 -16.03 8.19 17.54
N ALA A 146 -16.31 8.84 18.67
CA ALA A 146 -17.67 9.08 19.12
C ALA A 146 -18.46 9.92 18.09
N ARG A 147 -17.84 10.99 17.55
CA ARG A 147 -18.44 11.81 16.49
C ARG A 147 -18.65 11.03 15.19
N LEU A 148 -17.73 10.13 14.85
CA LEU A 148 -17.85 9.26 13.68
C LEU A 148 -19.02 8.27 13.84
N ARG A 149 -19.20 7.71 15.05
CA ARG A 149 -20.37 6.90 15.38
C ARG A 149 -21.66 7.72 15.24
N GLN A 150 -21.71 8.92 15.83
CA GLN A 150 -22.85 9.83 15.72
C GLN A 150 -23.17 10.19 14.26
N LEU A 151 -22.15 10.39 13.41
CA LEU A 151 -22.34 10.60 11.97
C LEU A 151 -23.02 9.39 11.33
N CYS A 152 -22.51 8.18 11.59
CA CYS A 152 -23.07 6.96 11.02
C CYS A 152 -24.52 6.77 11.46
N GLU A 153 -24.80 6.93 12.76
CA GLU A 153 -26.14 6.79 13.34
C GLU A 153 -27.09 7.84 12.77
N ARG A 154 -26.67 9.12 12.75
CA ARG A 154 -27.46 10.22 12.19
C ARG A 154 -27.91 9.90 10.78
N TRP A 155 -26.99 9.63 9.85
CA TRP A 155 -27.35 9.44 8.45
C TRP A 155 -28.04 8.11 8.18
N ILE A 156 -27.60 7.02 8.81
CA ILE A 156 -28.26 5.72 8.60
C ILE A 156 -29.71 5.80 9.07
N TYR A 157 -29.97 6.32 10.27
CA TYR A 157 -31.33 6.28 10.83
C TYR A 157 -32.25 7.37 10.26
N SER A 158 -31.73 8.57 9.98
CA SER A 158 -32.57 9.67 9.48
C SER A 158 -32.81 9.62 7.97
N THR A 159 -31.91 8.99 7.20
CA THR A 159 -31.88 9.12 5.74
C THR A 159 -31.91 7.78 5.01
N CYS A 160 -31.30 6.72 5.54
CA CYS A 160 -31.23 5.44 4.82
C CYS A 160 -32.31 4.45 5.28
N LEU A 161 -32.26 4.09 6.56
CA LEU A 161 -33.09 3.04 7.14
C LEU A 161 -34.56 3.45 7.23
N CYS A 162 -34.87 4.75 7.34
CA CYS A 162 -36.24 5.25 7.42
C CYS A 162 -37.13 4.83 6.24
N PHE A 163 -36.53 4.48 5.09
CA PHE A 163 -37.25 3.93 3.93
C PHE A 163 -37.52 2.42 4.00
N ALA A 164 -36.86 1.70 4.90
CA ALA A 164 -36.91 0.23 4.99
C ALA A 164 -37.48 -0.27 6.33
N LEU A 165 -37.25 0.45 7.42
CA LEU A 165 -37.77 0.15 8.75
C LEU A 165 -38.23 1.45 9.41
N SER A 166 -39.52 1.52 9.74
CA SER A 166 -40.09 2.70 10.39
C SER A 166 -39.47 2.93 11.77
N HIS A 167 -39.57 4.15 12.28
CA HIS A 167 -39.06 4.47 13.61
C HIS A 167 -39.76 3.66 14.71
N GLU A 168 -41.06 3.40 14.56
CA GLU A 168 -41.86 2.60 15.48
C GLU A 168 -41.45 1.12 15.47
N ASP A 169 -41.30 0.53 14.28
CA ASP A 169 -40.87 -0.86 14.14
C ASP A 169 -39.45 -1.07 14.68
N ARG A 170 -38.57 -0.09 14.47
CA ARG A 170 -37.22 -0.10 15.04
C ARG A 170 -37.26 -0.09 16.57
N LYS A 171 -38.08 0.78 17.19
CA LYS A 171 -38.24 0.82 18.64
C LYS A 171 -38.80 -0.50 19.18
N ARG A 172 -39.82 -1.06 18.54
CA ARG A 172 -40.44 -2.34 18.95
C ARG A 172 -39.48 -3.52 18.83
N SER A 173 -38.64 -3.54 17.79
CA SER A 173 -37.69 -4.63 17.55
C SER A 173 -36.35 -4.49 18.29
N GLY A 174 -36.04 -3.31 18.83
CA GLY A 174 -34.71 -3.02 19.39
C GLY A 174 -33.59 -3.02 18.34
N PHE A 175 -33.91 -2.93 17.05
CA PHE A 175 -32.92 -3.02 15.97
C PHE A 175 -31.88 -1.90 16.05
N ALA A 176 -30.60 -2.27 16.17
CA ALA A 176 -29.47 -1.35 16.26
C ALA A 176 -28.28 -1.85 15.42
N TYR A 177 -27.50 -0.89 14.88
CA TYR A 177 -26.26 -1.20 14.17
C TYR A 177 -25.08 -1.24 15.14
N GLN A 178 -24.18 -2.19 14.90
CA GLN A 178 -22.82 -2.13 15.43
C GLN A 178 -21.85 -1.77 14.30
N TYR A 179 -20.91 -0.87 14.59
CA TYR A 179 -19.99 -0.34 13.61
C TYR A 179 -18.63 -1.04 13.67
N SER A 180 -18.16 -1.45 12.50
CA SER A 180 -16.84 -2.03 12.33
C SER A 180 -16.14 -1.40 11.14
N VAL A 181 -14.83 -1.26 11.23
CA VAL A 181 -14.00 -0.79 10.14
C VAL A 181 -13.77 -1.97 9.19
N PHE A 182 -14.20 -1.83 7.94
CA PHE A 182 -14.02 -2.87 6.93
C PHE A 182 -12.75 -2.64 6.11
N GLN A 183 -12.65 -1.50 5.42
CA GLN A 183 -11.50 -1.09 4.63
C GLN A 183 -10.93 0.23 5.15
N LEU A 184 -9.60 0.39 5.08
CA LEU A 184 -8.89 1.61 5.45
C LEU A 184 -7.80 1.93 4.42
N GLU A 185 -7.61 3.22 4.17
CA GLU A 185 -6.50 3.74 3.38
C GLU A 185 -5.78 4.83 4.17
N LEU A 186 -4.47 4.71 4.28
CA LEU A 186 -3.61 5.70 4.93
C LEU A 186 -2.47 6.06 4.00
N SER A 187 -2.20 7.36 3.87
CA SER A 187 -1.11 7.86 3.04
C SER A 187 -0.14 8.72 3.84
N ARG A 188 1.15 8.58 3.51
CA ARG A 188 2.23 9.50 3.90
C ARG A 188 2.74 10.17 2.63
N ASN A 189 2.73 11.49 2.62
CA ASN A 189 3.16 12.30 1.48
C ASN A 189 4.53 12.91 1.78
N LEU A 190 5.49 12.72 0.88
CA LEU A 190 6.79 13.37 0.91
C LEU A 190 6.80 14.47 -0.15
N LEU A 191 6.87 15.73 0.28
CA LEU A 191 6.96 16.87 -0.62
C LEU A 191 8.43 17.20 -0.90
N PHE A 192 8.81 17.18 -2.18
CA PHE A 192 10.15 17.52 -2.61
C PHE A 192 10.26 19.00 -2.97
N LEU A 193 11.45 19.58 -2.80
CA LEU A 193 11.73 20.94 -3.23
C LEU A 193 11.65 21.07 -4.76
N ARG A 194 12.15 20.07 -5.49
CA ARG A 194 12.19 19.99 -6.97
C ARG A 194 11.57 18.68 -7.45
N GLY A 195 10.79 18.73 -8.52
CA GLY A 195 10.16 17.54 -9.10
C GLY A 195 11.18 16.59 -9.74
N THR A 196 12.21 17.14 -10.38
CA THR A 196 13.29 16.35 -10.99
C THR A 196 14.07 15.52 -9.96
N THR A 197 14.37 16.08 -8.79
CA THR A 197 15.02 15.33 -7.71
C THR A 197 14.13 14.19 -7.20
N MET A 198 12.82 14.42 -7.10
CA MET A 198 11.88 13.36 -6.73
C MET A 198 11.91 12.23 -7.77
N ASP A 199 11.89 12.57 -9.05
CA ASP A 199 11.95 11.61 -10.14
C ASP A 199 13.23 10.82 -10.14
N GLU A 200 14.38 11.48 -10.02
CA GLU A 200 15.68 10.80 -9.94
C GLU A 200 15.71 9.81 -8.78
N VAL A 201 15.23 10.23 -7.59
CA VAL A 201 15.13 9.34 -6.42
C VAL A 201 14.19 8.17 -6.72
N TYR A 202 13.02 8.44 -7.30
CA TYR A 202 12.00 7.43 -7.53
C TYR A 202 12.35 6.44 -8.65
N GLN A 203 12.95 6.91 -9.74
CA GLN A 203 13.45 6.05 -10.83
C GLN A 203 14.61 5.18 -10.34
N LYS A 204 15.60 5.76 -9.64
CA LYS A 204 16.69 4.97 -9.04
C LYS A 204 16.16 3.99 -7.98
N LEU A 205 15.06 4.32 -7.29
CA LEU A 205 14.38 3.39 -6.39
C LEU A 205 13.84 2.20 -7.17
N ILE A 206 13.09 2.45 -8.25
CA ILE A 206 12.51 1.40 -9.09
C ILE A 206 13.62 0.53 -9.70
N ASP A 207 14.61 1.14 -10.35
CA ASP A 207 15.67 0.42 -11.07
C ASP A 207 16.45 -0.51 -10.14
N ARG A 208 16.81 -0.03 -8.93
CA ARG A 208 17.58 -0.83 -7.96
C ARG A 208 16.75 -1.87 -7.22
N THR A 209 15.46 -1.62 -7.01
CA THR A 209 14.60 -2.53 -6.21
C THR A 209 13.84 -3.55 -7.06
N ARG A 210 13.67 -3.30 -8.37
CA ARG A 210 12.90 -4.16 -9.28
C ARG A 210 13.44 -5.59 -9.37
N ALA A 211 14.76 -5.74 -9.39
CA ALA A 211 15.40 -7.05 -9.45
C ALA A 211 15.32 -7.81 -8.11
N SER A 212 15.58 -7.14 -6.98
CA SER A 212 15.71 -7.80 -5.66
C SER A 212 14.40 -8.04 -4.91
N LEU A 213 13.30 -7.39 -5.29
CA LEU A 213 11.99 -7.57 -4.66
C LEU A 213 11.04 -8.46 -5.49
N SER A 214 11.52 -9.06 -6.58
CA SER A 214 10.73 -9.95 -7.46
C SER A 214 9.33 -9.38 -7.75
N LEU A 215 9.31 -8.14 -8.26
CA LEU A 215 8.08 -7.37 -8.41
C LEU A 215 7.27 -7.88 -9.62
N GLU A 216 6.22 -8.65 -9.37
CA GLU A 216 5.29 -9.09 -10.41
C GLU A 216 4.51 -7.93 -11.08
N GLN A 217 4.47 -6.72 -10.47
CA GLN A 217 3.62 -5.61 -10.94
C GLN A 217 4.24 -4.20 -10.74
N VAL A 218 5.32 -3.87 -11.44
CA VAL A 218 5.60 -2.45 -11.75
C VAL A 218 4.84 -2.12 -13.03
N LYS A 219 3.74 -1.38 -12.92
CA LYS A 219 3.07 -0.79 -14.08
C LYS A 219 3.60 0.61 -14.28
N SER A 220 4.34 0.83 -15.36
CA SER A 220 4.72 2.16 -15.81
C SER A 220 3.62 2.71 -16.71
N ILE A 221 3.03 3.82 -16.33
CA ILE A 221 2.28 4.69 -17.23
C ILE A 221 3.13 5.98 -17.27
N PHE A 222 3.78 6.25 -18.40
CA PHE A 222 4.67 7.40 -18.61
C PHE A 222 3.96 8.45 -19.49
N GLY A 223 4.25 9.74 -19.32
CA GLY A 223 3.55 10.86 -19.99
C GLY A 223 3.67 12.27 -19.35
N PHE A 224 4.82 12.64 -18.80
CA PHE A 224 5.21 14.01 -18.43
C PHE A 224 6.69 14.15 -18.71
N SER A 225 7.01 14.50 -19.95
CA SER A 225 8.37 14.70 -20.42
C SER A 225 9.08 15.90 -19.76
N HIS A 226 8.38 16.73 -18.97
CA HIS A 226 8.93 17.97 -18.40
C HIS A 226 8.38 18.28 -16.99
N ARG A 227 9.08 17.82 -15.93
CA ARG A 227 8.73 18.21 -14.55
C ARG A 227 9.30 19.58 -14.16
N PRO A 228 8.58 20.40 -13.38
CA PRO A 228 9.02 21.76 -13.05
C PRO A 228 10.34 21.79 -12.26
N HIS A 229 11.30 22.60 -12.72
CA HIS A 229 12.62 22.80 -12.10
C HIS A 229 12.64 23.91 -11.02
N TRP A 230 11.51 24.59 -10.79
CA TRP A 230 11.46 25.79 -9.93
C TRP A 230 11.53 25.46 -8.42
N ARG A 231 12.36 26.22 -7.69
CA ARG A 231 12.38 26.20 -6.21
C ARG A 231 11.11 26.87 -5.68
N ALA A 232 10.52 26.32 -4.61
CA ALA A 232 9.50 27.04 -3.84
C ALA A 232 10.16 28.28 -3.22
N LYS A 233 9.94 29.47 -3.80
CA LYS A 233 10.33 30.73 -3.15
C LYS A 233 9.40 30.95 -1.96
N ARG A 234 9.98 31.04 -0.75
CA ARG A 234 9.26 31.53 0.43
C ARG A 234 8.88 33.00 0.17
N GLY A 235 7.59 33.32 0.28
CA GLY A 235 7.14 34.71 0.42
C GLY A 235 6.74 35.48 -0.83
N ARG A 236 6.33 34.85 -1.93
CA ARG A 236 5.52 35.57 -2.94
C ARG A 236 4.14 34.95 -3.05
N GLU A 237 3.13 35.71 -2.61
CA GLU A 237 1.74 35.52 -3.01
C GLU A 237 1.69 35.59 -4.53
N ARG A 238 1.45 34.45 -5.16
CA ARG A 238 0.85 34.42 -6.49
C ARG A 238 -0.35 33.49 -6.43
N THR A 239 -1.47 34.13 -6.07
CA THR A 239 -2.83 33.66 -6.28
C THR A 239 -3.07 33.61 -7.78
N GLU A 240 -2.69 32.52 -8.44
CA GLU A 240 -3.27 32.10 -9.71
C GLU A 240 -3.41 30.57 -9.69
N VAL A 241 -4.30 30.10 -8.82
CA VAL A 241 -4.91 28.77 -8.98
C VAL A 241 -5.99 28.94 -10.05
N TYR A 242 -5.57 29.07 -11.32
CA TYR A 242 -6.48 29.05 -12.45
C TYR A 242 -6.53 27.66 -13.06
N LYS A 243 -7.61 26.96 -12.74
CA LYS A 243 -8.45 26.19 -13.67
C LYS A 243 -7.70 25.46 -14.81
N ALA A 244 -7.21 24.26 -14.52
CA ALA A 244 -7.10 23.19 -15.51
C ALA A 244 -7.34 21.85 -14.82
N VAL A 245 -8.60 21.62 -14.44
CA VAL A 245 -9.17 20.26 -14.44
C VAL A 245 -9.28 19.88 -15.92
N GLN A 246 -8.16 19.50 -16.54
CA GLN A 246 -8.04 18.76 -17.79
C GLN A 246 -6.54 18.56 -18.08
N ALA A 247 -5.92 17.70 -17.29
CA ALA A 247 -4.77 16.95 -17.76
C ALA A 247 -5.03 15.50 -17.37
N GLN A 248 -5.63 14.75 -18.29
CA GLN A 248 -5.64 13.28 -18.26
C GLN A 248 -4.21 12.78 -18.52
N SER A 249 -3.30 13.08 -17.61
CA SER A 249 -1.88 12.73 -17.67
C SER A 249 -1.55 12.00 -16.37
N TYR A 250 -2.04 10.77 -16.28
CA TYR A 250 -1.69 9.89 -15.19
C TYR A 250 -0.33 9.25 -15.49
N ASP A 251 0.72 9.98 -15.14
CA ASP A 251 2.10 9.51 -15.11
C ASP A 251 2.40 8.68 -13.88
N LEU A 252 1.47 7.79 -13.56
CA LEU A 252 1.58 6.97 -12.38
C LEU A 252 2.49 5.80 -12.71
N THR A 253 3.80 5.99 -12.51
CA THR A 253 4.65 4.83 -12.27
C THR A 253 4.33 4.34 -10.86
N VAL A 254 3.60 3.23 -10.75
CA VAL A 254 3.16 2.72 -9.44
C VAL A 254 4.04 1.54 -9.04
N PHE A 255 4.83 1.74 -7.99
CA PHE A 255 5.49 0.66 -7.27
C PHE A 255 4.49 0.07 -6.28
N LYS A 256 3.94 -1.11 -6.58
CA LYS A 256 2.86 -1.74 -5.79
C LYS A 256 3.27 -3.14 -5.32
N ILE A 257 3.07 -3.40 -4.02
CA ILE A 257 3.21 -4.72 -3.42
C ILE A 257 1.87 -5.12 -2.80
N LYS A 258 1.40 -6.33 -3.10
CA LYS A 258 0.16 -6.88 -2.55
C LYS A 258 0.45 -8.10 -1.67
N TRP A 259 -0.07 -8.08 -0.45
CA TRP A 259 0.00 -9.18 0.51
C TRP A 259 -1.40 -9.54 0.98
N GLY A 260 -2.06 -10.49 0.30
CA GLY A 260 -3.45 -10.85 0.62
C GLY A 260 -4.39 -9.64 0.51
N ASN A 261 -4.98 -9.24 1.65
CA ASN A 261 -5.86 -8.08 1.77
C ASN A 261 -5.12 -6.76 2.07
N LEU A 262 -3.79 -6.75 2.03
CA LEU A 262 -2.97 -5.55 2.19
C LEU A 262 -2.36 -5.16 0.85
N THR A 263 -2.29 -3.86 0.59
CA THR A 263 -1.58 -3.31 -0.56
C THR A 263 -0.75 -2.13 -0.10
N LEU A 264 0.53 -2.13 -0.44
CA LEU A 264 1.44 -1.01 -0.26
C LEU A 264 1.77 -0.43 -1.63
N LYS A 265 1.77 0.89 -1.76
CA LYS A 265 2.09 1.59 -3.01
C LYS A 265 2.99 2.78 -2.74
N ILE A 266 3.92 3.02 -3.64
CA ILE A 266 4.63 4.29 -3.81
C ILE A 266 4.30 4.78 -5.21
N TYR A 267 3.95 6.04 -5.34
CA TYR A 267 3.69 6.68 -6.61
C TYR A 267 3.85 8.19 -6.45
N ASP A 268 4.21 8.85 -7.53
CA ASP A 268 4.21 10.29 -7.62
C ASP A 268 2.79 10.83 -7.78
N LYS A 269 2.51 11.99 -7.20
CA LYS A 269 1.21 12.64 -7.25
C LYS A 269 1.39 14.14 -7.41
N GLY A 270 0.81 14.70 -8.47
CA GLY A 270 1.12 16.06 -8.88
C GLY A 270 2.60 16.21 -9.23
N SER A 271 3.11 17.44 -9.19
CA SER A 271 4.46 17.74 -9.73
C SER A 271 5.64 17.39 -8.82
N ARG A 272 5.43 17.29 -7.50
CA ARG A 272 6.53 17.22 -6.50
C ARG A 272 6.23 16.38 -5.25
N VAL A 273 5.14 15.61 -5.24
CA VAL A 273 4.78 14.77 -4.08
C VAL A 273 4.98 13.31 -4.40
N LEU A 274 5.74 12.62 -3.55
CA LEU A 274 5.80 11.16 -3.54
C LEU A 274 4.85 10.64 -2.46
N ARG A 275 3.78 9.95 -2.87
CA ARG A 275 2.79 9.37 -1.97
C ARG A 275 3.11 7.92 -1.71
N ILE A 276 3.18 7.58 -0.43
CA ILE A 276 3.28 6.21 0.06
C ILE A 276 1.96 5.87 0.73
N GLU A 277 1.31 4.82 0.26
CA GLU A 277 -0.05 4.46 0.66
C GLU A 277 -0.12 3.01 1.09
N VAL A 278 -0.86 2.76 2.17
CA VAL A 278 -1.28 1.43 2.58
C VAL A 278 -2.79 1.34 2.47
N THR A 279 -3.26 0.37 1.71
CA THR A 279 -4.67 0.00 1.58
C THR A 279 -4.88 -1.33 2.28
N VAL A 280 -5.77 -1.34 3.27
CA VAL A 280 -6.22 -2.54 3.99
C VAL A 280 -7.62 -2.85 3.50
N HIS A 281 -7.76 -3.79 2.57
CA HIS A 281 -9.05 -4.19 1.98
C HIS A 281 -9.96 -4.91 2.99
N ASN A 282 -9.38 -5.45 4.07
CA ASN A 282 -10.11 -6.03 5.18
C ASN A 282 -9.35 -5.82 6.49
N ALA A 283 -9.90 -5.04 7.42
CA ALA A 283 -9.27 -4.68 8.70
C ALA A 283 -8.95 -5.90 9.59
N LYS A 284 -9.61 -7.05 9.38
CA LYS A 284 -9.27 -8.31 10.09
C LYS A 284 -7.82 -8.72 9.86
N GLU A 285 -7.23 -8.34 8.73
CA GLU A 285 -5.84 -8.65 8.38
C GLU A 285 -4.84 -8.01 9.36
N LEU A 286 -5.21 -6.90 10.01
CA LEU A 286 -4.37 -6.19 10.98
C LEU A 286 -4.33 -6.85 12.36
N ARG A 287 -5.21 -7.83 12.64
CA ARG A 287 -5.24 -8.64 13.88
C ARG A 287 -5.32 -7.85 15.20
N CYS A 288 -5.76 -6.59 15.18
CA CYS A 288 -5.95 -5.75 16.38
C CYS A 288 -7.44 -5.52 16.73
N GLY A 289 -8.33 -6.33 16.16
CA GLY A 289 -9.78 -6.12 16.22
C GLY A 289 -10.26 -5.14 15.12
N ARG A 290 -11.57 -5.17 14.84
CA ARG A 290 -12.17 -4.39 13.73
C ARG A 290 -13.33 -3.49 14.16
N MET A 291 -13.70 -3.49 15.44
CA MET A 291 -14.74 -2.58 15.93
C MET A 291 -14.32 -1.14 15.72
N LEU A 292 -15.28 -0.24 15.56
CA LEU A 292 -15.00 1.19 15.33
C LEU A 292 -14.07 1.78 16.40
N ASP A 293 -14.20 1.35 17.65
CA ASP A 293 -13.40 1.80 18.78
C ASP A 293 -11.91 1.38 18.68
N LYS A 294 -11.59 0.43 17.78
CA LYS A 294 -10.22 0.01 17.46
C LYS A 294 -9.58 0.85 16.35
N LEU A 295 -10.26 1.86 15.81
CA LEU A 295 -9.73 2.72 14.74
C LEU A 295 -8.33 3.31 15.06
N PRO A 296 -8.03 3.84 16.27
CA PRO A 296 -6.69 4.35 16.56
C PRO A 296 -5.61 3.27 16.49
N ALA A 297 -5.89 2.07 17.02
CA ALA A 297 -4.96 0.94 16.95
C ALA A 297 -4.75 0.47 15.49
N LEU A 298 -5.79 0.49 14.66
CA LEU A 298 -5.70 0.18 13.23
C LEU A 298 -4.83 1.22 12.50
N LEU A 299 -5.06 2.51 12.74
CA LEU A 299 -4.29 3.61 12.13
C LEU A 299 -2.83 3.58 12.56
N GLU A 300 -2.56 3.36 13.84
CA GLU A 300 -1.18 3.24 14.34
C GLU A 300 -0.46 2.06 13.71
N ARG A 301 -1.13 0.90 13.64
CA ARG A 301 -0.57 -0.27 12.95
C ARG A 301 -0.24 0.05 11.50
N MET A 302 -1.14 0.72 10.76
CA MET A 302 -0.92 1.14 9.38
C MET A 302 0.25 2.14 9.23
N ARG A 303 0.44 3.07 10.17
CA ARG A 303 1.61 3.98 10.19
C ARG A 303 2.90 3.21 10.33
N GLU A 304 2.97 2.27 11.28
CA GLU A 304 4.14 1.42 11.42
C GLU A 304 4.42 0.62 10.14
N MET A 305 3.38 0.13 9.46
CA MET A 305 3.55 -0.57 8.17
C MET A 305 4.19 0.35 7.13
N LEU A 306 3.71 1.59 7.00
CA LEU A 306 4.26 2.58 6.08
C LEU A 306 5.72 2.90 6.40
N VAL A 307 6.05 3.10 7.69
CA VAL A 307 7.42 3.38 8.14
C VAL A 307 8.34 2.20 7.86
N ARG A 308 7.95 0.98 8.22
CA ARG A 308 8.73 -0.24 7.95
C ARG A 308 8.95 -0.44 6.45
N PHE A 309 7.89 -0.27 5.66
CA PHE A 309 7.96 -0.39 4.21
C PHE A 309 8.94 0.62 3.60
N LEU A 310 8.84 1.89 3.99
CA LEU A 310 9.79 2.93 3.57
C LEU A 310 11.23 2.61 4.00
N ALA A 311 11.43 2.14 5.23
CA ALA A 311 12.75 1.76 5.72
C ALA A 311 13.36 0.61 4.92
N THR A 312 12.57 -0.43 4.61
CA THR A 312 13.00 -1.55 3.76
C THR A 312 13.35 -1.09 2.35
N VAL A 313 12.50 -0.26 1.75
CA VAL A 313 12.70 0.30 0.41
C VAL A 313 13.96 1.18 0.37
N GLN A 314 14.16 2.03 1.39
CA GLN A 314 15.37 2.83 1.53
C GLN A 314 16.62 1.97 1.74
N ALA A 315 16.54 0.92 2.56
CA ALA A 315 17.65 0.00 2.81
C ALA A 315 18.06 -0.77 1.55
N ALA A 316 17.09 -1.16 0.72
CA ALA A 316 17.35 -1.78 -0.58
C ALA A 316 17.95 -0.79 -1.59
N HIS A 317 17.59 0.50 -1.50
CA HIS A 317 18.07 1.55 -2.41
C HIS A 317 19.49 2.06 -2.09
N VAL A 318 19.79 2.21 -0.80
CA VAL A 318 21.09 2.64 -0.26
C VAL A 318 21.84 1.41 0.23
N SER A 319 22.32 0.60 -0.71
CA SER A 319 23.22 -0.52 -0.48
C SER A 319 24.64 -0.02 -0.23
N PHE A 320 25.26 -0.48 0.87
CA PHE A 320 26.67 -0.24 1.16
C PHE A 320 27.37 -1.60 1.31
N LEU A 321 28.53 -1.72 0.68
CA LEU A 321 29.45 -2.83 0.90
C LEU A 321 30.48 -2.34 1.91
N ASP A 322 30.39 -2.84 3.13
CA ASP A 322 31.52 -2.82 4.04
C ASP A 322 32.45 -3.94 3.60
N GLU A 323 33.74 -3.63 3.36
CA GLU A 323 34.74 -4.55 2.82
C GLU A 323 34.73 -5.86 3.62
N GLY A 324 34.85 -5.77 4.94
CA GLY A 324 34.87 -6.94 5.83
C GLY A 324 33.51 -7.62 6.00
N ALA A 325 32.40 -7.04 5.53
CA ALA A 325 31.12 -7.73 5.60
C ALA A 325 31.13 -8.97 4.70
N PHE A 326 31.88 -8.95 3.59
CA PHE A 326 31.89 -10.01 2.57
C PHE A 326 32.37 -11.33 3.16
N GLU A 327 33.55 -11.28 3.76
CA GLU A 327 34.19 -12.39 4.46
C GLU A 327 33.32 -12.83 5.64
N ARG A 328 32.85 -11.87 6.44
CA ARG A 328 32.01 -12.16 7.60
C ARG A 328 30.71 -12.85 7.23
N LEU A 329 30.11 -12.67 6.05
CA LEU A 329 28.91 -13.46 5.67
C LEU A 329 29.26 -14.91 5.38
N SER A 330 30.36 -15.14 4.64
CA SER A 330 30.84 -16.48 4.27
C SER A 330 31.41 -17.28 5.44
N GLU A 331 31.87 -16.62 6.50
CA GLU A 331 32.39 -17.28 7.69
C GLU A 331 31.30 -18.03 8.47
N PRO A 332 31.61 -19.17 9.12
CA PRO A 332 30.71 -19.82 10.07
C PRO A 332 30.39 -18.93 11.28
N THR A 333 29.27 -19.19 11.96
CA THR A 333 28.93 -18.57 13.25
C THR A 333 28.63 -19.62 14.30
N THR A 334 28.98 -19.35 15.56
CA THR A 334 28.59 -20.20 16.69
C THR A 334 27.38 -19.58 17.38
N ARG A 335 26.37 -20.40 17.67
CA ARG A 335 25.19 -19.98 18.42
C ARG A 335 24.84 -21.01 19.48
N GLY A 336 25.07 -20.65 20.74
CA GLY A 336 25.07 -21.63 21.83
C GLY A 336 26.15 -22.68 21.58
N SER A 337 25.80 -23.96 21.70
CA SER A 337 26.72 -25.08 21.43
C SER A 337 26.80 -25.51 19.95
N ARG A 338 26.06 -24.86 19.04
CA ARG A 338 25.99 -25.28 17.63
C ARG A 338 26.74 -24.33 16.70
N ARG A 339 27.64 -24.88 15.88
CA ARG A 339 28.26 -24.19 14.75
C ARG A 339 27.32 -24.20 13.54
N LEU A 340 27.07 -23.04 12.96
CA LEU A 340 26.29 -22.84 11.75
C LEU A 340 27.22 -22.45 10.61
N ALA A 341 27.01 -23.03 9.43
CA ALA A 341 27.75 -22.67 8.24
C ALA A 341 27.50 -21.20 7.85
N GLY A 342 28.47 -20.60 7.17
CA GLY A 342 28.29 -19.25 6.63
C GLY A 342 27.30 -19.19 5.47
N ILE A 343 27.04 -17.98 5.02
CA ILE A 343 26.15 -17.63 3.92
C ILE A 343 26.99 -17.28 2.71
N ASP A 344 27.32 -18.31 1.93
CA ASP A 344 28.03 -18.17 0.66
C ASP A 344 27.05 -17.92 -0.49
N LEU A 345 27.00 -16.68 -1.00
CA LEU A 345 26.11 -16.29 -2.10
C LEU A 345 26.58 -16.77 -3.48
N ASN A 346 27.72 -17.46 -3.59
CA ASN A 346 28.07 -18.21 -4.79
C ASN A 346 27.22 -19.48 -4.96
N LYS A 347 26.59 -19.96 -3.88
CA LYS A 347 25.61 -21.05 -3.94
C LYS A 347 24.22 -20.55 -4.34
N ALA A 348 23.63 -21.18 -5.35
CA ALA A 348 22.30 -20.82 -5.86
C ALA A 348 21.23 -20.78 -4.76
N ARG A 349 21.20 -21.79 -3.88
CA ARG A 349 20.29 -21.84 -2.72
C ARG A 349 20.36 -20.58 -1.87
N ASN A 350 21.57 -20.14 -1.50
CA ASN A 350 21.73 -18.97 -0.64
C ASN A 350 21.27 -17.68 -1.34
N ARG A 351 21.44 -17.57 -2.66
CA ARG A 351 20.87 -16.46 -3.45
C ARG A 351 19.35 -16.45 -3.43
N HIS A 352 18.71 -17.60 -3.68
CA HIS A 352 17.25 -17.70 -3.62
C HIS A 352 16.70 -17.40 -2.23
N VAL A 353 17.41 -17.82 -1.17
CA VAL A 353 17.08 -17.47 0.21
C VAL A 353 17.21 -15.97 0.45
N ALA A 354 18.34 -15.35 0.06
CA ALA A 354 18.55 -13.92 0.23
C ALA A 354 17.46 -13.11 -0.48
N ASP A 355 17.16 -13.43 -1.74
CA ASP A 355 16.13 -12.76 -2.53
C ASP A 355 14.73 -12.94 -1.92
N ALA A 356 14.40 -14.16 -1.48
CA ALA A 356 13.14 -14.44 -0.79
C ALA A 356 13.02 -13.67 0.53
N VAL A 357 14.08 -13.59 1.33
CA VAL A 357 14.10 -12.85 2.60
C VAL A 357 13.96 -11.35 2.38
N VAL A 358 14.68 -10.79 1.41
CA VAL A 358 14.54 -9.38 1.01
C VAL A 358 13.11 -9.08 0.58
N THR A 359 12.51 -9.91 -0.26
CA THR A 359 11.11 -9.74 -0.69
C THR A 359 10.14 -9.81 0.50
N LEU A 360 10.30 -10.82 1.36
CA LEU A 360 9.45 -11.03 2.53
C LEU A 360 9.64 -9.98 3.63
N SER A 361 10.76 -9.24 3.63
CA SER A 361 11.01 -8.15 4.59
C SER A 361 10.01 -6.99 4.45
N THR A 362 9.38 -6.85 3.28
CA THR A 362 8.31 -5.86 3.05
C THR A 362 6.97 -6.25 3.69
N ARG A 363 6.87 -7.47 4.25
CA ARG A 363 5.65 -7.94 4.92
C ARG A 363 5.51 -7.27 6.29
N PRO A 364 4.39 -6.60 6.58
CA PRO A 364 4.23 -5.84 7.82
C PRO A 364 4.33 -6.65 9.13
N ASP A 365 3.91 -7.92 9.09
CA ASP A 365 3.93 -8.83 10.25
C ASP A 365 5.09 -9.85 10.15
N GLY A 366 6.09 -9.56 9.31
CA GLY A 366 7.12 -10.51 8.98
C GLY A 366 6.60 -11.75 8.24
N PHE A 367 7.40 -12.82 8.27
CA PHE A 367 7.14 -14.05 7.55
C PHE A 367 7.34 -15.31 8.40
N THR A 368 6.69 -16.41 8.03
CA THR A 368 6.89 -17.73 8.63
C THR A 368 7.91 -18.56 7.84
N LEU A 369 8.43 -19.63 8.44
CA LEU A 369 9.31 -20.58 7.74
C LEU A 369 8.63 -21.22 6.53
N ALA A 370 7.33 -21.49 6.61
CA ALA A 370 6.55 -22.03 5.50
C ALA A 370 6.48 -21.03 4.33
N GLN A 371 6.28 -19.74 4.63
CA GLN A 371 6.27 -18.67 3.63
C GLN A 371 7.66 -18.49 2.99
N LEU A 372 8.74 -18.55 3.78
CA LEU A 372 10.10 -18.54 3.23
C LEU A 372 10.34 -19.74 2.32
N ALA A 373 9.99 -20.95 2.77
CA ALA A 373 10.17 -22.15 1.95
C ALA A 373 9.40 -22.08 0.64
N ALA A 374 8.15 -21.60 0.66
CA ALA A 374 7.37 -21.39 -0.55
C ALA A 374 8.02 -20.35 -1.48
N ALA A 375 8.48 -19.23 -0.94
CA ALA A 375 9.14 -18.18 -1.72
C ALA A 375 10.47 -18.63 -2.35
N VAL A 376 11.26 -19.46 -1.65
CA VAL A 376 12.50 -20.05 -2.18
C VAL A 376 12.20 -21.04 -3.29
N ARG A 377 11.23 -21.95 -3.09
CA ARG A 377 10.82 -22.94 -4.11
C ARG A 377 10.35 -22.28 -5.40
N GLN A 378 9.54 -21.24 -5.28
CA GLN A 378 9.07 -20.47 -6.44
C GLN A 378 10.25 -19.90 -7.27
N ARG A 379 11.36 -19.54 -6.63
CA ARG A 379 12.54 -18.95 -7.28
C ARG A 379 13.52 -19.98 -7.81
N SER A 380 13.66 -21.11 -7.12
CA SER A 380 14.59 -22.18 -7.52
C SER A 380 13.96 -23.18 -8.48
N GLY A 381 12.64 -23.16 -8.67
CA GLY A 381 11.91 -24.17 -9.44
C GLY A 381 11.84 -25.54 -8.74
N GLN A 382 12.18 -25.60 -7.45
CA GLN A 382 12.26 -26.85 -6.69
C GLN A 382 10.94 -27.22 -6.01
N ASP A 383 10.73 -28.52 -5.78
CA ASP A 383 9.58 -29.05 -5.06
C ASP A 383 9.73 -29.00 -3.52
N ALA A 384 8.67 -29.40 -2.82
CA ALA A 384 8.62 -29.41 -1.35
C ALA A 384 9.59 -30.41 -0.71
N ASN A 385 9.95 -31.48 -1.43
CA ASN A 385 10.86 -32.51 -0.96
C ASN A 385 12.32 -32.02 -1.00
N THR A 386 12.65 -31.20 -1.99
CA THR A 386 14.00 -30.64 -2.19
C THR A 386 14.27 -29.46 -1.25
N TYR A 387 13.29 -28.57 -1.06
CA TYR A 387 13.41 -27.45 -0.13
C TYR A 387 12.20 -27.36 0.82
N SER A 388 12.37 -27.96 1.99
CA SER A 388 11.32 -28.06 3.03
C SER A 388 11.36 -26.88 4.02
N ALA A 389 10.37 -26.83 4.91
CA ALA A 389 10.38 -25.89 6.05
C ALA A 389 11.59 -26.11 6.99
N ARG A 390 12.20 -27.30 7.01
CA ARG A 390 13.41 -27.60 7.78
C ARG A 390 14.64 -26.93 7.16
N ASN A 391 14.73 -26.92 5.83
CA ASN A 391 15.76 -26.19 5.09
C ASN A 391 15.64 -24.68 5.37
N ALA A 392 14.42 -24.15 5.31
CA ALA A 392 14.14 -22.75 5.67
C ALA A 392 14.51 -22.45 7.12
N ALA A 393 14.23 -23.35 8.07
CA ALA A 393 14.61 -23.19 9.47
C ALA A 393 16.12 -23.08 9.64
N TYR A 394 16.89 -23.93 8.95
CA TYR A 394 18.34 -23.90 8.96
C TYR A 394 18.91 -22.62 8.35
N ASP A 395 18.38 -22.19 7.20
CA ASP A 395 18.82 -20.96 6.55
C ASP A 395 18.48 -19.71 7.38
N VAL A 396 17.30 -19.68 8.03
CA VAL A 396 16.94 -18.65 9.01
C VAL A 396 17.87 -18.67 10.22
N ALA A 397 18.29 -19.85 10.70
CA ALA A 397 19.26 -19.93 11.80
C ALA A 397 20.60 -19.27 11.44
N LYS A 398 21.11 -19.49 10.22
CA LYS A 398 22.33 -18.82 9.71
C LYS A 398 22.16 -17.30 9.67
N LEU A 399 21.08 -16.82 9.06
CA LEU A 399 20.78 -15.38 8.95
C LEU A 399 20.66 -14.71 10.32
N ARG A 400 20.07 -15.40 11.30
CA ARG A 400 20.02 -14.92 12.70
C ARG A 400 21.38 -14.90 13.37
N GLY A 401 22.23 -15.90 13.11
CA GLY A 401 23.60 -15.94 13.61
C GLY A 401 24.43 -14.75 13.11
N LYS A 402 24.12 -14.25 11.92
CA LYS A 402 24.71 -13.05 11.31
C LYS A 402 23.97 -11.74 11.64
N THR A 403 23.06 -11.76 12.60
CA THR A 403 22.25 -10.59 13.05
C THR A 403 21.51 -9.86 11.92
N LEU A 404 21.18 -10.56 10.83
CA LEU A 404 20.47 -9.96 9.68
C LEU A 404 18.95 -9.96 9.86
N LEU A 405 18.45 -10.83 10.74
CA LEU A 405 17.03 -10.93 11.06
C LEU A 405 16.83 -11.47 12.47
N HIS A 406 15.64 -11.25 13.02
CA HIS A 406 15.26 -11.71 14.35
C HIS A 406 13.89 -12.39 14.35
N ARG A 407 13.60 -13.14 15.41
CA ARG A 407 12.28 -13.75 15.64
C ARG A 407 11.42 -12.73 16.37
N ILE A 408 10.21 -12.51 15.90
CA ILE A 408 9.24 -11.65 16.58
C ILE A 408 8.81 -12.35 17.88
N GLU A 409 8.83 -11.62 18.99
CA GLU A 409 8.46 -12.14 20.30
C GLU A 409 7.06 -12.76 20.30
N ARG A 410 6.89 -13.84 21.08
CA ARG A 410 5.62 -14.57 21.25
C ARG A 410 4.97 -15.01 19.92
N SER A 411 5.78 -15.19 18.88
CA SER A 411 5.31 -15.48 17.52
C SER A 411 6.18 -16.55 16.84
N ARG A 412 5.65 -17.18 15.78
CA ARG A 412 6.40 -18.06 14.85
C ARG A 412 6.90 -17.31 13.61
N ARG A 413 6.96 -15.97 13.69
CA ARG A 413 7.32 -15.07 12.58
C ARG A 413 8.70 -14.46 12.77
N TYR A 414 9.30 -14.08 11.67
CA TYR A 414 10.62 -13.47 11.60
C TYR A 414 10.51 -12.12 10.89
N ALA A 415 11.28 -11.15 11.36
CA ALA A 415 11.43 -9.83 10.76
C ALA A 415 12.89 -9.60 10.41
N VAL A 416 13.14 -8.95 9.29
CA VAL A 416 14.49 -8.62 8.81
C VAL A 416 14.81 -7.21 9.25
N ASP A 417 16.00 -7.01 9.78
CA ASP A 417 16.46 -5.69 10.18
C ASP A 417 16.81 -4.86 8.93
N PRO A 418 16.62 -3.52 8.94
CA PRO A 418 16.98 -2.69 7.79
C PRO A 418 18.45 -2.84 7.37
N SER A 419 19.36 -3.05 8.32
CA SER A 419 20.77 -3.40 8.03
C SER A 419 20.88 -4.74 7.31
N GLY A 420 20.12 -5.76 7.73
CA GLY A 420 20.08 -7.06 7.08
C GLY A 420 19.55 -7.00 5.64
N VAL A 421 18.48 -6.23 5.41
CA VAL A 421 17.98 -5.96 4.03
C VAL A 421 19.06 -5.29 3.21
N ARG A 422 19.70 -4.25 3.74
CA ARG A 422 20.78 -3.53 3.06
C ARG A 422 21.92 -4.47 2.67
N THR A 423 22.41 -5.28 3.60
CA THR A 423 23.49 -6.24 3.36
C THR A 423 23.08 -7.23 2.26
N LEU A 424 21.93 -7.89 2.38
CA LEU A 424 21.49 -8.88 1.38
C LEU A 424 21.30 -8.26 -0.01
N CYS A 425 20.69 -7.07 -0.10
CA CYS A 425 20.52 -6.34 -1.36
C CYS A 425 21.87 -5.95 -1.98
N SER A 426 22.80 -5.44 -1.18
CA SER A 426 24.13 -4.98 -1.66
C SER A 426 24.87 -6.10 -2.39
N TYR A 427 24.82 -7.32 -1.86
CA TYR A 427 25.54 -8.45 -2.44
C TYR A 427 24.85 -8.99 -3.68
N LEU A 428 23.52 -9.07 -3.67
CA LEU A 428 22.76 -9.47 -4.85
C LEU A 428 23.01 -8.48 -6.00
N LEU A 429 23.01 -7.17 -5.71
CA LEU A 429 23.33 -6.13 -6.69
C LEU A 429 24.77 -6.24 -7.18
N LEU A 430 25.76 -6.34 -6.28
CA LEU A 430 27.16 -6.48 -6.68
C LEU A 430 27.36 -7.70 -7.59
N ARG A 431 26.79 -8.85 -7.23
CA ARG A 431 26.93 -10.07 -8.01
C ARG A 431 26.26 -9.98 -9.37
N GLU A 432 24.98 -9.62 -9.41
CA GLU A 432 24.19 -9.68 -10.65
C GLU A 432 24.41 -8.48 -11.58
N GLN A 433 24.74 -7.31 -11.03
CA GLN A 433 24.91 -6.08 -11.81
C GLN A 433 26.39 -5.72 -12.04
N VAL A 434 27.33 -6.13 -11.17
CA VAL A 434 28.74 -5.78 -11.35
C VAL A 434 29.57 -6.98 -11.80
N ILE A 435 29.67 -8.01 -10.95
CA ILE A 435 30.60 -9.13 -11.19
C ILE A 435 30.20 -9.94 -12.42
N LYS A 436 28.95 -10.41 -12.48
CA LYS A 436 28.49 -11.30 -13.55
C LYS A 436 28.51 -10.62 -14.94
N PRO A 437 28.04 -9.36 -15.11
CA PRO A 437 28.14 -8.68 -16.40
C PRO A 437 29.58 -8.41 -16.83
N LEU A 438 30.49 -8.06 -15.90
CA LEU A 438 31.91 -7.85 -16.22
C LEU A 438 32.56 -9.16 -16.69
N LEU A 439 32.38 -10.26 -15.95
CA LEU A 439 32.91 -11.57 -16.35
C LEU A 439 32.33 -12.06 -17.68
N ALA A 440 31.01 -11.94 -17.88
CA ALA A 440 30.38 -12.29 -19.15
C ALA A 440 30.89 -11.42 -20.31
N GLY A 441 31.20 -10.16 -20.02
CA GLY A 441 31.85 -9.23 -20.92
C GLY A 441 33.21 -9.77 -21.33
N VAL A 442 34.10 -10.09 -20.40
CA VAL A 442 35.46 -10.58 -20.66
C VAL A 442 35.45 -11.78 -21.63
N VAL A 443 34.59 -12.77 -21.41
CA VAL A 443 34.51 -14.02 -22.21
C VAL A 443 33.90 -13.80 -23.61
N ARG A 444 33.03 -12.80 -23.80
CA ARG A 444 32.30 -12.61 -25.07
C ARG A 444 32.95 -11.53 -25.95
N PRO A 445 33.16 -11.78 -27.27
CA PRO A 445 33.66 -10.76 -28.19
C PRO A 445 32.73 -9.55 -28.25
N ARG A 446 33.29 -8.36 -28.55
CA ARG A 446 32.53 -7.10 -28.61
C ARG A 446 31.42 -7.21 -29.66
N GLY A 447 30.16 -7.21 -29.21
CA GLY A 447 28.99 -7.06 -30.07
C GLY A 447 28.80 -5.62 -30.54
N ARG A 448 27.88 -5.41 -31.49
CA ARG A 448 27.52 -4.08 -31.99
C ARG A 448 27.01 -3.21 -30.83
N PRO A 449 27.50 -1.96 -30.67
CA PRO A 449 27.06 -1.10 -29.58
C PRO A 449 25.55 -0.81 -29.67
N PRO A 450 24.84 -0.74 -28.53
CA PRO A 450 23.41 -0.43 -28.52
C PRO A 450 23.15 0.97 -29.10
N LYS A 451 22.01 1.13 -29.79
CA LYS A 451 21.60 2.40 -30.43
C LYS A 451 21.38 3.54 -29.44
N VAL A 452 21.05 3.21 -28.19
CA VAL A 452 20.89 4.15 -27.08
C VAL A 452 21.86 3.73 -25.98
N ARG A 453 22.80 4.60 -25.59
CA ARG A 453 23.76 4.33 -24.52
C ARG A 453 23.22 4.84 -23.19
N ASN A 454 22.95 3.92 -22.25
CA ASN A 454 22.71 4.29 -20.86
C ASN A 454 24.08 4.69 -20.23
N PRO A 455 24.15 5.70 -19.35
CA PRO A 455 25.37 5.99 -18.59
C PRO A 455 26.03 4.76 -17.95
N LEU A 456 25.24 3.79 -17.50
CA LEU A 456 25.74 2.53 -16.95
C LEU A 456 26.52 1.68 -17.97
N ASP A 457 26.14 1.71 -19.25
CA ASP A 457 26.86 1.00 -20.31
C ASP A 457 28.28 1.54 -20.48
N GLN A 458 28.46 2.86 -20.33
CA GLN A 458 29.78 3.50 -20.39
C GLN A 458 30.67 3.03 -19.24
N HIS A 459 30.11 2.93 -18.04
CA HIS A 459 30.82 2.41 -16.87
C HIS A 459 31.24 0.95 -17.07
N TYR A 460 30.37 0.09 -17.60
CA TYR A 460 30.74 -1.30 -17.88
C TYR A 460 31.84 -1.42 -18.93
N VAL A 461 31.82 -0.58 -19.98
CA VAL A 461 32.88 -0.58 -21.00
C VAL A 461 34.22 -0.17 -20.39
N ALA A 462 34.26 0.91 -19.59
CA ALA A 462 35.47 1.36 -18.94
C ALA A 462 36.02 0.32 -17.95
N LEU A 463 35.17 -0.20 -17.07
CA LEU A 463 35.55 -1.23 -16.09
C LEU A 463 36.06 -2.50 -16.78
N ARG A 464 35.45 -2.92 -17.89
CA ARG A 464 35.92 -4.09 -18.65
C ARG A 464 37.31 -3.87 -19.25
N GLN A 465 37.60 -2.67 -19.75
CA GLN A 465 38.91 -2.35 -20.31
C GLN A 465 40.00 -2.42 -19.25
N GLU A 466 39.78 -1.79 -18.10
CA GLU A 466 40.74 -1.85 -16.99
C GLU A 466 40.84 -3.25 -16.39
N LEU A 467 39.73 -4.01 -16.30
CA LEU A 467 39.75 -5.39 -15.83
C LEU A 467 40.63 -6.29 -16.71
N ASN A 468 40.55 -6.16 -18.03
CA ASN A 468 41.41 -6.91 -18.96
C ASN A 468 42.90 -6.56 -18.76
N ARG A 469 43.24 -5.27 -18.63
CA ARG A 469 44.62 -4.84 -18.35
C ARG A 469 45.13 -5.39 -17.01
N THR A 470 44.28 -5.39 -15.99
CA THR A 470 44.61 -5.99 -14.70
C THR A 470 44.88 -7.48 -14.85
N PHE A 471 44.04 -8.21 -15.59
CA PHE A 471 44.23 -9.64 -15.87
C PHE A 471 45.56 -9.91 -16.59
N GLU A 472 45.91 -9.12 -17.61
CA GLU A 472 47.22 -9.18 -18.26
C GLU A 472 48.37 -8.93 -17.27
N THR A 473 48.24 -7.90 -16.43
CA THR A 473 49.26 -7.50 -15.45
C THR A 473 49.51 -8.57 -14.38
N ILE A 474 48.46 -9.23 -13.90
CA ILE A 474 48.55 -10.27 -12.86
C ILE A 474 48.70 -11.69 -13.44
N GLY A 475 48.76 -11.84 -14.76
CA GLY A 475 48.88 -13.14 -15.44
C GLY A 475 47.63 -14.02 -15.36
N LEU A 476 46.43 -13.45 -15.18
CA LEU A 476 45.18 -14.20 -15.18
C LEU A 476 44.62 -14.28 -16.60
N ALA A 477 44.59 -15.47 -17.19
CA ALA A 477 43.96 -15.66 -18.50
C ALA A 477 42.43 -15.61 -18.38
N ALA A 478 41.80 -14.79 -19.22
CA ALA A 478 40.36 -14.87 -19.47
C ALA A 478 40.05 -16.17 -20.24
N ALA A 479 39.10 -16.96 -19.74
CA ALA A 479 38.66 -18.21 -20.37
C ALA A 479 37.80 -17.97 -21.61
#